data_AF-A0A1Y4TLZ3-F1
#
_entry.id   AF-A0A1Y4TLZ3-F1
#
_cell.length_a   1.000
_cell.length_b   1.000
_cell.length_c   1.000
_cell.angle_alpha   90.00
_cell.angle_beta   90.00
_cell.angle_gamma   90.00
#
_symmetry.space_group_name_H-M   'P 1'
#
loop_
_entity.id
_entity.type
_entity.pdbx_description
1 polymer ?
#
loop_
_entity_poly.entity_id
_entity_poly.type
_entity_poly.pdbx_seq_one_letter_code
_entity_poly.pdbx_strand_id
1 'polypeptide(L)'
;MESIRNPLPKPPKYIDVDYMTLPDIDSNPLFYDEDAQEMLTYWTDGKMVYWYFDRASRDVEHFVWFNRLFAKDSKHCFLHGHKLRNVDHASFTALNNCYARDCKSVWTTGGRFEPEDISSFVVCDDGVKLIEHIRTMSDGTQRPIRVRIPYGYAKDSKAVYYENFAGKIKILKKADPATFVSNNDAHFAWDAKSIFWGGYLLPKADLQSWRIVNAQKSLSRDDKHFYILNKLVTEEEWNQKLLG
;
A
#
# COMPACT_ATOMS: atom_id res chain seq x y z
N MET A 1 8.17 11.09 14.40
CA MET A 1 7.87 10.12 13.33
C MET A 1 9.18 9.53 12.88
N GLU A 2 9.29 8.20 12.88
CA GLU A 2 10.44 7.54 12.24
C GLU A 2 10.45 7.91 10.76
N SER A 3 11.64 8.05 10.17
CA SER A 3 11.76 8.25 8.73
C SER A 3 11.24 7.00 8.01
N ILE A 4 10.29 7.16 7.09
CA ILE A 4 9.83 6.06 6.23
C ILE A 4 11.03 5.56 5.45
N ARG A 5 11.34 4.27 5.60
CA ARG A 5 12.46 3.63 4.90
C ARG A 5 11.93 2.89 3.69
N ASN A 6 12.62 3.07 2.56
CA ASN A 6 12.30 2.29 1.38
C ASN A 6 12.39 0.79 1.67
N PRO A 7 11.50 -0.03 1.12
CA PRO A 7 11.58 -1.47 1.25
C PRO A 7 12.90 -2.01 0.69
N LEU A 8 13.53 -2.93 1.43
CA LEU A 8 14.75 -3.60 1.00
C LEU A 8 14.43 -4.70 -0.03
N PRO A 9 15.29 -4.89 -1.04
CA PRO A 9 15.14 -6.00 -1.99
C PRO A 9 15.33 -7.34 -1.28
N LYS A 10 14.49 -8.31 -1.65
CA LYS A 10 14.51 -9.70 -1.16
C LYS A 10 14.55 -10.67 -2.34
N PRO A 11 15.36 -11.73 -2.31
CA PRO A 11 15.28 -12.78 -3.32
C PRO A 11 13.95 -13.56 -3.19
N PRO A 12 13.46 -14.19 -4.26
CA PRO A 12 12.34 -15.12 -4.17
C PRO A 12 12.77 -16.38 -3.38
N LYS A 13 11.86 -16.92 -2.55
CA LYS A 13 12.12 -18.18 -1.84
C LYS A 13 12.11 -19.34 -2.83
N TYR A 14 13.11 -20.21 -2.76
CA TYR A 14 13.11 -21.47 -3.50
C TYR A 14 12.10 -22.45 -2.88
N ILE A 15 11.24 -23.04 -3.72
CA ILE A 15 10.26 -24.04 -3.33
C ILE A 15 10.29 -25.14 -4.40
N ASP A 16 10.71 -26.34 -4.00
CA ASP A 16 10.74 -27.51 -4.88
C ASP A 16 9.34 -28.12 -4.98
N VAL A 17 8.55 -27.65 -5.94
CA VAL A 17 7.17 -28.10 -6.15
C VAL A 17 6.78 -27.99 -7.62
N ASP A 18 5.99 -28.96 -8.09
CA ASP A 18 5.23 -28.78 -9.32
C ASP A 18 3.99 -27.91 -9.00
N TYR A 19 4.09 -26.62 -9.27
CA TYR A 19 3.00 -25.70 -8.95
C TYR A 19 1.69 -25.99 -9.69
N MET A 20 1.76 -26.71 -10.82
CA MET A 20 0.57 -27.12 -11.58
C MET A 20 -0.27 -28.16 -10.82
N THR A 21 0.29 -28.80 -9.79
CA THR A 21 -0.41 -29.77 -8.95
C THR A 21 -0.97 -29.16 -7.67
N LEU A 22 -0.65 -27.90 -7.38
CA LEU A 22 -1.11 -27.23 -6.16
C LEU A 22 -2.54 -26.70 -6.35
N PRO A 23 -3.46 -26.97 -5.40
CA PRO A 23 -4.83 -26.49 -5.50
C PRO A 23 -4.95 -24.97 -5.26
N ASP A 24 -4.08 -24.41 -4.42
CA ASP A 24 -4.06 -23.00 -4.04
C ASP A 24 -2.71 -22.64 -3.39
N ILE A 25 -2.30 -21.38 -3.50
CA ILE A 25 -1.15 -20.80 -2.78
C ILE A 25 -1.61 -20.13 -1.48
N ASP A 26 -2.74 -19.45 -1.46
CA ASP A 26 -3.17 -18.56 -0.36
C ASP A 26 -3.49 -19.30 0.95
N SER A 27 -3.66 -20.62 0.91
CA SER A 27 -3.90 -21.48 2.06
C SER A 27 -2.86 -22.59 2.21
N ASN A 28 -1.79 -22.59 1.41
CA ASN A 28 -0.78 -23.64 1.45
C ASN A 28 0.39 -23.28 2.39
N PRO A 29 0.66 -24.06 3.45
CA PRO A 29 1.72 -23.79 4.42
C PRO A 29 3.12 -23.59 3.82
N LEU A 30 3.42 -24.19 2.66
CA LEU A 30 4.72 -24.04 1.99
C LEU A 30 5.05 -22.58 1.64
N PHE A 31 4.00 -21.80 1.37
CA PHE A 31 4.09 -20.40 0.96
C PHE A 31 3.90 -19.45 2.14
N TYR A 32 3.77 -19.94 3.36
CA TYR A 32 3.63 -19.09 4.53
C TYR A 32 5.01 -18.66 5.06
N ASP A 33 5.17 -17.35 5.26
CA ASP A 33 6.31 -16.74 5.96
C ASP A 33 5.91 -16.53 7.43
N GLU A 34 6.48 -17.33 8.32
CA GLU A 34 6.19 -17.31 9.76
C GLU A 34 6.58 -15.98 10.42
N ASP A 35 7.71 -15.39 10.02
CA ASP A 35 8.25 -14.18 10.63
C ASP A 35 7.40 -12.96 10.26
N ALA A 36 7.00 -12.89 8.98
CA ALA A 36 6.14 -11.81 8.50
C ALA A 36 4.65 -12.06 8.75
N GLN A 37 4.26 -13.30 9.10
CA GLN A 37 2.87 -13.78 9.19
C GLN A 37 2.09 -13.58 7.90
N GLU A 38 2.69 -13.98 6.78
CA GLU A 38 2.38 -13.43 5.47
C GLU A 38 2.51 -14.50 4.38
N MET A 39 1.57 -14.57 3.43
CA MET A 39 1.69 -15.52 2.29
C MET A 39 2.66 -14.98 1.24
N LEU A 40 3.65 -15.75 0.82
CA LEU A 40 4.59 -15.36 -0.22
C LEU A 40 3.86 -15.12 -1.54
N THR A 41 4.11 -13.97 -2.16
CA THR A 41 3.61 -13.68 -3.51
C THR A 41 4.64 -14.06 -4.57
N TYR A 42 5.93 -13.82 -4.31
CA TYR A 42 7.03 -14.21 -5.18
C TYR A 42 7.79 -15.43 -4.64
N TRP A 43 8.03 -16.41 -5.50
CA TRP A 43 8.78 -17.63 -5.18
C TRP A 43 9.43 -18.19 -6.46
N THR A 44 10.30 -19.19 -6.35
CA THR A 44 11.00 -19.80 -7.48
C THR A 44 11.14 -21.31 -7.35
N ASP A 45 11.10 -22.02 -8.48
CA ASP A 45 11.48 -23.44 -8.60
C ASP A 45 12.97 -23.61 -8.98
N GLY A 46 13.75 -22.52 -8.95
CA GLY A 46 15.15 -22.46 -9.36
C GLY A 46 15.39 -22.24 -10.86
N LYS A 47 14.35 -22.35 -11.70
CA LYS A 47 14.42 -22.10 -13.17
C LYS A 47 13.58 -20.90 -13.59
N MET A 48 12.52 -20.62 -12.85
CA MET A 48 11.56 -19.56 -13.09
C MET A 48 11.16 -18.93 -11.76
N VAL A 49 10.98 -17.61 -11.78
CA VAL A 49 10.34 -16.85 -10.73
C VAL A 49 8.86 -16.75 -11.06
N TYR A 50 8.05 -17.00 -10.05
CA TYR A 50 6.59 -16.94 -10.11
C TYR A 50 6.09 -15.80 -9.24
N TRP A 51 5.01 -15.17 -9.68
CA TRP A 51 4.13 -14.36 -8.84
C TRP A 51 2.82 -15.12 -8.72
N TYR A 52 2.47 -15.60 -7.53
CA TYR A 52 1.46 -16.64 -7.36
C TYR A 52 1.73 -17.82 -8.33
N PHE A 53 0.84 -18.08 -9.28
CA PHE A 53 1.02 -19.11 -10.30
C PHE A 53 1.51 -18.57 -11.65
N ASP A 54 1.62 -17.25 -11.79
CA ASP A 54 2.02 -16.60 -13.03
C ASP A 54 3.55 -16.54 -13.14
N ARG A 55 4.05 -16.83 -14.34
CA ARG A 55 5.49 -16.77 -14.64
C ARG A 55 5.93 -15.31 -14.75
N ALA A 56 6.81 -14.87 -13.85
CA ALA A 56 7.31 -13.51 -13.81
C ALA A 56 8.64 -13.35 -14.58
N SER A 57 9.66 -14.15 -14.24
CA SER A 57 10.99 -14.01 -14.86
C SER A 57 11.80 -15.31 -14.88
N ARG A 58 12.60 -15.51 -15.93
CA ARG A 58 13.60 -16.60 -16.01
C ARG A 58 14.95 -16.22 -15.40
N ASP A 59 15.13 -14.96 -15.04
CA ASP A 59 16.37 -14.45 -14.47
C ASP A 59 16.32 -14.57 -12.94
N VAL A 60 16.34 -15.82 -12.46
CA VAL A 60 16.19 -16.14 -11.04
C VAL A 60 17.31 -15.51 -10.20
N GLU A 61 18.54 -15.51 -10.73
CA GLU A 61 19.73 -15.03 -10.03
C GLU A 61 19.66 -13.54 -9.67
N HIS A 62 19.11 -12.71 -10.56
CA HIS A 62 19.05 -11.25 -10.36
C HIS A 62 17.68 -10.76 -9.91
N PHE A 63 16.69 -11.65 -9.76
CA PHE A 63 15.35 -11.26 -9.36
C PHE A 63 15.29 -10.89 -7.89
N VAL A 64 14.75 -9.71 -7.61
CA VAL A 64 14.43 -9.26 -6.25
C VAL A 64 13.05 -8.62 -6.21
N TRP A 65 12.32 -8.87 -5.13
CA TRP A 65 11.06 -8.18 -4.82
C TRP A 65 11.27 -7.25 -3.62
N PHE A 66 10.54 -6.13 -3.58
CA PHE A 66 10.70 -5.11 -2.52
C PHE A 66 9.56 -5.20 -1.50
N ASN A 67 8.36 -5.42 -2.02
CA ASN A 67 7.15 -5.69 -1.28
C ASN A 67 6.35 -6.72 -2.08
N ARG A 68 5.08 -6.94 -1.73
CA ARG A 68 4.23 -7.92 -2.40
C ARG A 68 3.95 -7.62 -3.88
N LEU A 69 4.17 -6.38 -4.33
CA LEU A 69 3.77 -5.87 -5.63
C LEU A 69 4.97 -5.66 -6.55
N PHE A 70 5.94 -4.84 -6.11
CA PHE A 70 7.06 -4.39 -6.94
C PHE A 70 8.24 -5.36 -6.87
N ALA A 71 8.82 -5.62 -8.03
CA ALA A 71 10.03 -6.41 -8.17
C ALA A 71 10.87 -5.94 -9.36
N LYS A 72 12.10 -6.43 -9.47
CA LYS A 72 12.94 -6.26 -10.66
C LYS A 72 13.86 -7.45 -10.87
N ASP A 73 14.22 -7.71 -12.12
CA ASP A 73 15.33 -8.58 -12.51
C ASP A 73 16.47 -7.73 -13.11
N SER A 74 17.42 -8.33 -13.85
CA SER A 74 18.52 -7.58 -14.48
C SER A 74 18.06 -6.58 -15.57
N LYS A 75 16.85 -6.70 -16.12
CA LYS A 75 16.39 -5.95 -17.31
C LYS A 75 15.01 -5.33 -17.18
N HIS A 76 14.16 -5.82 -16.30
CA HIS A 76 12.75 -5.45 -16.20
C HIS A 76 12.38 -5.12 -14.77
N CYS A 77 11.42 -4.22 -14.62
CA CYS A 77 10.72 -3.98 -13.36
C CYS A 77 9.30 -4.53 -13.48
N PHE A 78 8.71 -4.93 -12.36
CA PHE A 78 7.46 -5.64 -12.30
C PHE A 78 6.50 -5.00 -11.30
N LEU A 79 5.21 -5.14 -11.58
CA LEU A 79 4.10 -4.91 -10.66
C LEU A 79 3.16 -6.11 -10.76
N HIS A 80 2.90 -6.79 -9.65
CA HIS A 80 2.09 -8.03 -9.61
C HIS A 80 2.57 -9.10 -10.62
N GLY A 81 3.88 -9.34 -10.68
CA GLY A 81 4.47 -10.29 -11.65
C GLY A 81 4.47 -9.82 -13.11
N HIS A 82 3.79 -8.72 -13.45
CA HIS A 82 3.75 -8.21 -14.81
C HIS A 82 4.81 -7.15 -15.07
N LYS A 83 5.45 -7.23 -16.24
CA LYS A 83 6.49 -6.28 -16.67
C LYS A 83 5.90 -4.88 -16.86
N LEU A 84 6.52 -3.90 -16.22
CA LEU A 84 6.26 -2.48 -16.47
C LEU A 84 6.85 -2.09 -17.83
N ARG A 85 6.09 -1.32 -18.62
CA ARG A 85 6.51 -0.84 -19.95
C ARG A 85 7.01 0.59 -19.86
N ASN A 86 8.10 0.93 -20.53
CA ASN A 86 8.68 2.29 -20.54
C ASN A 86 9.12 2.79 -19.14
N VAL A 87 9.46 1.86 -18.24
CA VAL A 87 10.13 2.14 -16.97
C VAL A 87 11.62 2.35 -17.22
N ASP A 88 12.21 3.33 -16.55
CA ASP A 88 13.67 3.43 -16.50
C ASP A 88 14.19 2.49 -15.39
N HIS A 89 14.70 1.33 -15.81
CA HIS A 89 15.14 0.27 -14.91
C HIS A 89 16.27 0.71 -13.97
N ALA A 90 17.20 1.54 -14.46
CA ALA A 90 18.38 1.97 -13.73
C ALA A 90 18.02 2.85 -12.52
N SER A 91 17.02 3.71 -12.65
CA SER A 91 16.54 4.60 -11.60
C SER A 91 15.35 4.05 -10.80
N PHE A 92 14.83 2.88 -11.17
CA PHE A 92 13.65 2.30 -10.51
C PHE A 92 13.88 2.03 -9.02
N THR A 93 13.01 2.58 -8.20
CA THR A 93 13.04 2.49 -6.75
C THR A 93 11.64 2.26 -6.20
N ALA A 94 11.43 1.15 -5.49
CA ALA A 94 10.23 0.98 -4.67
C ALA A 94 10.34 1.88 -3.42
N LEU A 95 9.30 2.67 -3.15
CA LEU A 95 9.30 3.66 -2.08
C LEU A 95 8.55 3.17 -0.84
N ASN A 96 7.36 2.57 -1.04
CA ASN A 96 6.57 1.95 0.02
C ASN A 96 5.63 0.89 -0.59
N ASN A 97 4.55 0.51 0.10
CA ASN A 97 3.60 -0.50 -0.38
C ASN A 97 2.64 0.00 -1.48
N CYS A 98 2.63 1.30 -1.79
CA CYS A 98 1.79 1.90 -2.83
C CYS A 98 2.58 2.36 -4.05
N TYR A 99 3.77 2.91 -3.81
CA TYR A 99 4.51 3.70 -4.79
C TYR A 99 5.87 3.09 -5.08
N ALA A 100 6.20 3.04 -6.36
CA ALA A 100 7.57 3.01 -6.86
C ALA A 100 7.76 4.21 -7.80
N ARG A 101 9.01 4.59 -8.05
CA ARG A 101 9.33 5.64 -9.04
C ARG A 101 10.50 5.24 -9.89
N ASP A 102 10.58 5.86 -11.05
CA ASP A 102 11.83 6.03 -11.80
C ASP A 102 12.15 7.52 -11.92
N CYS A 103 13.12 7.90 -12.75
CA CYS A 103 13.54 9.28 -12.92
C CYS A 103 12.49 10.21 -13.56
N LYS A 104 11.39 9.69 -14.10
CA LYS A 104 10.36 10.45 -14.82
C LYS A 104 8.95 10.23 -14.27
N SER A 105 8.69 9.07 -13.70
CA SER A 105 7.33 8.61 -13.44
C SER A 105 7.22 7.89 -12.11
N VAL A 106 6.00 7.92 -11.58
CA VAL A 106 5.58 7.17 -10.40
C VAL A 106 4.66 6.03 -10.86
N TRP A 107 4.85 4.88 -10.24
CA TRP A 107 4.20 3.61 -10.52
C TRP A 107 3.39 3.18 -9.31
N THR A 108 2.13 2.83 -9.55
CA THR A 108 1.17 2.38 -8.53
C THR A 108 0.32 1.24 -9.07
N THR A 109 -0.50 0.64 -8.21
CA THR A 109 -1.57 -0.27 -8.62
C THR A 109 -2.62 0.39 -9.51
N GLY A 110 -2.81 1.70 -9.36
CA GLY A 110 -3.65 2.53 -10.24
C GLY A 110 -3.01 2.90 -11.59
N GLY A 111 -1.77 2.46 -11.84
CA GLY A 111 -1.02 2.71 -13.06
C GLY A 111 0.12 3.72 -12.89
N ARG A 112 0.61 4.20 -14.03
CA ARG A 112 1.70 5.18 -14.14
C ARG A 112 1.14 6.60 -14.15
N PHE A 113 1.84 7.53 -13.50
CA PHE A 113 1.62 8.96 -13.67
C PHE A 113 2.92 9.75 -13.54
N GLU A 114 2.95 10.94 -14.12
CA GLU A 114 4.01 11.92 -13.98
C GLU A 114 3.59 12.95 -12.92
N PRO A 115 4.28 13.02 -11.75
CA PRO A 115 4.03 14.06 -10.77
C PRO A 115 4.46 15.44 -11.31
N GLU A 116 4.00 16.51 -10.67
CA GLU A 116 4.36 17.87 -11.10
C GLU A 116 5.84 18.17 -10.86
N ASP A 117 6.41 17.58 -9.81
CA ASP A 117 7.84 17.68 -9.48
C ASP A 117 8.39 16.33 -8.98
N ILE A 118 8.82 15.49 -9.91
CA ILE A 118 9.40 14.17 -9.59
C ILE A 118 10.62 14.24 -8.65
N SER A 119 11.35 15.36 -8.66
CA SER A 119 12.58 15.52 -7.88
C SER A 119 12.31 15.63 -6.38
N SER A 120 11.18 16.21 -6.00
CA SER A 120 10.73 16.34 -4.61
C SER A 120 9.72 15.27 -4.19
N PHE A 121 9.38 14.33 -5.08
CA PHE A 121 8.40 13.28 -4.79
C PHE A 121 8.87 12.36 -3.64
N VAL A 122 8.05 12.27 -2.59
CA VAL A 122 8.26 11.45 -1.40
C VAL A 122 6.97 10.78 -0.97
N VAL A 123 7.08 9.63 -0.30
CA VAL A 123 5.95 8.97 0.37
C VAL A 123 5.73 9.57 1.75
N CYS A 124 4.47 9.68 2.17
CA CYS A 124 4.09 10.27 3.45
C CYS A 124 3.77 9.23 4.53
N ASP A 125 3.66 7.96 4.16
CA ASP A 125 3.40 6.82 5.06
C ASP A 125 3.93 5.49 4.48
N ASP A 126 3.71 4.39 5.21
CA ASP A 126 4.11 3.04 4.81
C ASP A 126 3.30 2.48 3.63
N GLY A 127 2.21 3.15 3.24
CA GLY A 127 1.35 2.73 2.13
C GLY A 127 0.52 1.48 2.40
N VAL A 128 0.16 1.21 3.67
CA VAL A 128 -0.50 -0.04 4.05
C VAL A 128 -1.75 0.20 4.88
N LYS A 129 -2.86 -0.37 4.41
CA LYS A 129 -3.94 -0.82 5.29
C LYS A 129 -3.70 -2.28 5.65
N LEU A 130 -3.44 -2.54 6.93
CA LEU A 130 -3.21 -3.89 7.44
C LEU A 130 -4.54 -4.54 7.83
N ILE A 131 -4.78 -5.75 7.33
CA ILE A 131 -5.84 -6.64 7.80
C ILE A 131 -5.18 -7.85 8.45
N GLU A 132 -5.60 -8.17 9.66
CA GLU A 132 -5.14 -9.34 10.39
C GLU A 132 -6.31 -10.29 10.63
N HIS A 133 -6.16 -11.56 10.28
CA HIS A 133 -7.16 -12.59 10.54
C HIS A 133 -6.50 -13.96 10.70
N ILE A 134 -7.24 -14.92 11.28
CA ILE A 134 -6.81 -16.32 11.31
C ILE A 134 -7.31 -17.03 10.05
N ARG A 135 -6.43 -17.76 9.38
CA ARG A 135 -6.76 -18.60 8.22
C ARG A 135 -6.52 -20.07 8.58
N THR A 136 -7.47 -20.92 8.20
CA THR A 136 -7.26 -22.37 8.18
C THR A 136 -6.51 -22.74 6.89
N MET A 137 -5.36 -23.39 7.05
CA MET A 137 -4.49 -23.83 5.97
C MET A 137 -4.93 -25.18 5.40
N SER A 138 -4.38 -25.57 4.25
CA SER A 138 -4.71 -26.81 3.56
C SER A 138 -4.37 -28.09 4.35
N ASP A 139 -3.44 -28.00 5.30
CA ASP A 139 -3.08 -29.08 6.24
C ASP A 139 -3.95 -29.10 7.51
N GLY A 140 -4.95 -28.21 7.60
CA GLY A 140 -5.84 -28.06 8.75
C GLY A 140 -5.29 -27.17 9.87
N THR A 141 -4.04 -26.69 9.78
CA THR A 141 -3.49 -25.78 10.79
C THR A 141 -4.14 -24.39 10.71
N GLN A 142 -4.18 -23.68 11.83
CA GLN A 142 -4.65 -22.29 11.88
C GLN A 142 -3.47 -21.34 12.03
N ARG A 143 -3.39 -20.34 11.15
CA ARG A 143 -2.28 -19.38 11.11
C ARG A 143 -2.80 -17.93 11.12
N PRO A 144 -2.16 -17.01 11.85
CA PRO A 144 -2.41 -15.59 11.66
C PRO A 144 -1.91 -15.15 10.30
N ILE A 145 -2.70 -14.36 9.59
CA ILE A 145 -2.37 -13.80 8.29
C ILE A 145 -2.47 -12.28 8.36
N ARG A 146 -1.40 -11.62 7.96
CA ARG A 146 -1.29 -10.18 7.74
C ARG A 146 -1.42 -9.89 6.25
N VAL A 147 -2.53 -9.28 5.86
CA VAL A 147 -2.76 -8.81 4.49
C VAL A 147 -2.44 -7.32 4.43
N ARG A 148 -1.44 -6.96 3.61
CA ARG A 148 -1.09 -5.58 3.33
C ARG A 148 -1.83 -5.11 2.09
N ILE A 149 -2.76 -4.17 2.27
CA ILE A 149 -3.50 -3.58 1.16
C ILE A 149 -2.90 -2.21 0.82
N PRO A 150 -2.56 -1.91 -0.45
CA PRO A 150 -1.91 -0.65 -0.85
C PRO A 150 -2.82 0.57 -0.66
N TYR A 151 -2.65 1.28 0.45
CA TYR A 151 -3.39 2.48 0.80
C TYR A 151 -2.41 3.49 1.41
N GLY A 152 -2.26 4.67 0.81
CA GLY A 152 -1.28 5.61 1.33
C GLY A 152 -1.16 6.91 0.57
N TYR A 153 -0.45 7.82 1.22
CA TYR A 153 -0.20 9.16 0.73
C TYR A 153 1.22 9.31 0.20
N ALA A 154 1.34 10.15 -0.83
CA ALA A 154 2.62 10.68 -1.30
C ALA A 154 2.45 12.16 -1.64
N LYS A 155 3.56 12.88 -1.80
CA LYS A 155 3.54 14.28 -2.20
C LYS A 155 4.78 14.64 -2.98
N ASP A 156 4.66 15.65 -3.82
CA ASP A 156 5.79 16.44 -4.31
C ASP A 156 5.68 17.87 -3.77
N SER A 157 6.46 18.80 -4.31
CA SER A 157 6.45 20.21 -3.89
C SER A 157 5.18 20.97 -4.27
N LYS A 158 4.29 20.39 -5.08
CA LYS A 158 3.10 21.06 -5.67
C LYS A 158 1.79 20.39 -5.31
N ALA A 159 1.77 19.08 -5.15
CA ALA A 159 0.57 18.29 -5.00
C ALA A 159 0.74 17.16 -3.97
N VAL A 160 -0.41 16.76 -3.42
CA VAL A 160 -0.55 15.57 -2.58
C VAL A 160 -1.37 14.53 -3.33
N TYR A 161 -0.91 13.29 -3.26
CA TYR A 161 -1.45 12.13 -3.94
C TYR A 161 -1.95 11.09 -2.94
N TYR A 162 -2.96 10.32 -3.33
CA TYR A 162 -3.47 9.21 -2.54
C TYR A 162 -3.81 8.01 -3.42
N GLU A 163 -3.16 6.87 -3.11
CA GLU A 163 -3.40 5.56 -3.71
C GLU A 163 -4.31 4.77 -2.78
N ASN A 164 -5.31 4.10 -3.35
CA ASN A 164 -6.30 3.32 -2.58
C ASN A 164 -6.68 2.01 -3.26
N PHE A 165 -5.77 1.45 -4.05
CA PHE A 165 -5.94 0.21 -4.79
C PHE A 165 -7.10 0.24 -5.81
N ALA A 166 -7.64 1.42 -6.11
CA ALA A 166 -8.87 1.57 -6.88
C ALA A 166 -8.78 2.72 -7.89
N GLY A 167 -8.71 2.37 -9.17
CA GLY A 167 -8.73 3.33 -10.27
C GLY A 167 -7.43 4.14 -10.36
N LYS A 168 -7.53 5.34 -10.95
CA LYS A 168 -6.37 6.24 -11.12
C LYS A 168 -6.01 6.90 -9.78
N ILE A 169 -4.74 7.30 -9.66
CA ILE A 169 -4.23 8.06 -8.52
C ILE A 169 -5.10 9.29 -8.22
N LYS A 170 -5.40 9.54 -6.95
CA LYS A 170 -6.16 10.72 -6.53
C LYS A 170 -5.20 11.86 -6.22
N ILE A 171 -5.49 13.04 -6.75
CA ILE A 171 -4.80 14.29 -6.40
C ILE A 171 -5.70 15.06 -5.42
N LEU A 172 -5.19 15.31 -4.21
CA LEU A 172 -5.93 16.01 -3.17
C LEU A 172 -5.94 17.51 -3.45
N LYS A 173 -6.99 17.97 -4.13
CA LYS A 173 -7.21 19.40 -4.35
C LYS A 173 -7.30 20.13 -3.01
N LYS A 174 -6.62 21.27 -2.90
CA LYS A 174 -6.51 22.13 -1.71
C LYS A 174 -5.59 21.62 -0.59
N ALA A 175 -5.02 20.43 -0.70
CA ALA A 175 -3.99 20.01 0.23
C ALA A 175 -2.73 20.87 0.04
N ASP A 176 -2.10 21.26 1.14
CA ASP A 176 -0.81 21.94 1.14
C ASP A 176 0.33 20.93 1.34
N PRO A 177 1.12 20.59 0.29
CA PRO A 177 2.19 19.61 0.40
C PRO A 177 3.26 19.99 1.43
N ALA A 178 3.51 21.29 1.63
CA ALA A 178 4.55 21.75 2.55
C ALA A 178 4.23 21.38 4.00
N THR A 179 2.95 21.38 4.37
CA THR A 179 2.49 21.10 5.74
C THR A 179 1.75 19.78 5.88
N PHE A 180 1.61 19.00 4.80
CA PHE A 180 0.91 17.73 4.79
C PHE A 180 1.61 16.64 5.62
N VAL A 181 0.83 15.99 6.47
CA VAL A 181 1.22 14.91 7.38
C VAL A 181 0.18 13.77 7.29
N SER A 182 0.66 12.54 7.09
CA SER A 182 -0.17 11.34 7.18
C SER A 182 -0.19 10.80 8.61
N ASN A 183 -1.31 10.22 9.04
CA ASN A 183 -1.43 9.49 10.30
C ASN A 183 -0.78 8.10 10.27
N ASN A 184 -0.27 7.67 9.10
CA ASN A 184 0.26 6.31 8.88
C ASN A 184 -0.75 5.19 9.22
N ASP A 185 -2.04 5.45 9.04
CA ASP A 185 -3.14 4.48 9.23
C ASP A 185 -3.88 4.17 7.91
N ALA A 186 -3.21 4.48 6.79
CA ALA A 186 -3.73 4.42 5.42
C ALA A 186 -4.85 5.40 5.08
N HIS A 187 -5.38 6.21 6.01
CA HIS A 187 -6.59 7.00 5.72
C HIS A 187 -6.58 8.43 6.27
N PHE A 188 -6.28 8.66 7.54
CA PHE A 188 -6.32 10.02 8.07
C PHE A 188 -5.03 10.76 7.73
N ALA A 189 -5.18 12.01 7.33
CA ALA A 189 -4.08 12.93 7.10
C ALA A 189 -4.56 14.37 7.30
N TRP A 190 -3.63 15.29 7.45
CA TRP A 190 -3.94 16.72 7.61
C TRP A 190 -2.81 17.57 7.05
N ASP A 191 -3.14 18.83 6.78
CA ASP A 191 -2.17 19.90 6.57
C ASP A 191 -2.43 21.02 7.58
N ALA A 192 -1.79 22.18 7.42
CA ALA A 192 -1.94 23.30 8.36
C ALA A 192 -3.37 23.89 8.44
N LYS A 193 -4.29 23.53 7.54
CA LYS A 193 -5.62 24.14 7.43
C LYS A 193 -6.76 23.13 7.27
N SER A 194 -6.46 21.89 6.91
CA SER A 194 -7.42 20.92 6.42
C SER A 194 -7.16 19.53 6.95
N ILE A 195 -8.23 18.76 7.13
CA ILE A 195 -8.19 17.36 7.53
C ILE A 195 -8.75 16.53 6.38
N PHE A 196 -8.14 15.39 6.12
CA PHE A 196 -8.46 14.48 5.04
C PHE A 196 -8.72 13.08 5.57
N TRP A 197 -9.61 12.37 4.87
CA TRP A 197 -9.76 10.94 4.96
C TRP A 197 -9.66 10.35 3.55
N GLY A 198 -8.61 9.58 3.32
CA GLY A 198 -8.17 9.14 2.01
C GLY A 198 -8.03 10.31 1.03
N GLY A 199 -8.63 10.20 -0.15
CA GLY A 199 -8.60 11.26 -1.17
C GLY A 199 -9.56 12.42 -0.94
N TYR A 200 -10.16 12.57 0.25
CA TYR A 200 -11.29 13.49 0.47
C TYR A 200 -11.08 14.39 1.69
N LEU A 201 -11.43 15.67 1.53
CA LEU A 201 -11.46 16.67 2.61
C LEU A 201 -12.63 16.39 3.58
N LEU A 202 -12.41 16.56 4.88
CA LEU A 202 -13.49 16.62 5.87
C LEU A 202 -14.15 18.02 5.83
N PRO A 203 -15.45 18.10 5.52
CA PRO A 203 -16.12 19.39 5.39
C PRO A 203 -16.31 20.06 6.75
N LYS A 204 -15.99 21.36 6.83
CA LYS A 204 -16.19 22.23 8.01
C LYS A 204 -15.41 21.83 9.27
N ALA A 205 -14.44 20.92 9.14
CA ALA A 205 -13.68 20.45 10.28
C ALA A 205 -12.87 21.57 10.93
N ASP A 206 -12.95 21.66 12.25
CA ASP A 206 -12.10 22.54 13.04
C ASP A 206 -10.82 21.81 13.45
N LEU A 207 -9.71 22.18 12.81
CA LEU A 207 -8.40 21.56 13.05
C LEU A 207 -7.94 21.64 14.51
N GLN A 208 -8.35 22.67 15.26
CA GLN A 208 -7.88 22.85 16.65
C GLN A 208 -8.49 21.84 17.62
N SER A 209 -9.77 21.50 17.42
CA SER A 209 -10.51 20.58 18.30
C SER A 209 -10.66 19.18 17.72
N TRP A 210 -10.24 18.98 16.46
CA TRP A 210 -10.34 17.71 15.78
C TRP A 210 -9.46 16.62 16.41
N ARG A 211 -10.03 15.42 16.49
CA ARG A 211 -9.38 14.22 17.01
C ARG A 211 -9.97 12.96 16.40
N ILE A 212 -9.12 11.96 16.20
CA ILE A 212 -9.54 10.61 15.86
C ILE A 212 -10.11 9.96 17.12
N VAL A 213 -11.34 9.45 17.02
CA VAL A 213 -12.02 8.75 18.13
C VAL A 213 -11.82 7.25 18.01
N ASN A 214 -11.90 6.71 16.79
CA ASN A 214 -11.69 5.29 16.53
C ASN A 214 -11.19 5.12 15.09
N ALA A 215 -9.89 4.85 14.92
CA ALA A 215 -9.29 4.71 13.60
C ALA A 215 -9.84 3.49 12.83
N GLN A 216 -10.05 2.37 13.52
CA GLN A 216 -10.55 1.12 12.94
C GLN A 216 -11.94 1.28 12.33
N LYS A 217 -12.82 2.05 13.00
CA LYS A 217 -14.15 2.41 12.53
C LYS A 217 -14.17 3.69 11.67
N SER A 218 -13.01 4.32 11.47
CA SER A 218 -12.84 5.61 10.77
C SER A 218 -13.73 6.72 11.34
N LEU A 219 -13.76 6.82 12.67
CA LEU A 219 -14.52 7.81 13.41
C LEU A 219 -13.59 8.92 13.88
N SER A 220 -13.93 10.16 13.52
CA SER A 220 -13.27 11.35 14.03
C SER A 220 -14.29 12.44 14.30
N ARG A 221 -13.92 13.42 15.14
CA ARG A 221 -14.82 14.52 15.46
C ARG A 221 -14.02 15.77 15.77
N ASP A 222 -14.67 16.91 15.63
CA ASP A 222 -14.27 18.13 16.32
C ASP A 222 -15.31 18.45 17.42
N ASP A 223 -15.25 19.64 18.01
CA ASP A 223 -16.18 20.00 19.09
C ASP A 223 -17.63 20.19 18.62
N LYS A 224 -17.85 20.46 17.33
CA LYS A 224 -19.17 20.75 16.74
C LYS A 224 -19.68 19.68 15.79
N HIS A 225 -18.79 18.83 15.28
CA HIS A 225 -19.07 17.94 14.15
C HIS A 225 -18.60 16.52 14.40
N PHE A 226 -19.36 15.56 13.86
CA PHE A 226 -19.05 14.13 13.87
C PHE A 226 -18.76 13.63 12.46
N TYR A 227 -17.74 12.79 12.29
CA TYR A 227 -17.32 12.30 10.99
C TYR A 227 -17.19 10.77 10.94
N ILE A 228 -17.87 10.16 9.97
CA ILE A 228 -17.64 8.76 9.58
C ILE A 228 -16.93 8.79 8.22
N LEU A 229 -15.70 8.27 8.16
CA LEU A 229 -14.80 8.46 7.02
C LEU A 229 -14.58 9.97 6.76
N ASN A 230 -14.88 10.45 5.56
CA ASN A 230 -14.85 11.88 5.20
C ASN A 230 -16.20 12.59 5.34
N LYS A 231 -17.27 11.89 5.75
CA LYS A 231 -18.63 12.44 5.76
C LYS A 231 -18.96 13.07 7.11
N LEU A 232 -19.45 14.30 7.07
CA LEU A 232 -20.14 14.91 8.21
C LEU A 232 -21.46 14.18 8.46
N VAL A 233 -21.70 13.76 9.70
CA VAL A 233 -22.89 12.99 10.10
C VAL A 233 -23.57 13.62 11.31
N THR A 234 -24.81 13.20 11.54
CA THR A 234 -25.56 13.53 12.76
C THR A 234 -25.04 12.74 13.97
N GLU A 235 -25.36 13.21 15.18
CA GLU A 235 -25.03 12.49 16.42
C GLU A 235 -25.70 11.12 16.51
N GLU A 236 -26.92 10.98 15.97
CA GLU A 236 -27.66 9.72 15.86
C GLU A 236 -26.87 8.67 15.05
N GLU A 237 -26.49 9.02 13.81
CA GLU A 237 -25.71 8.17 12.91
C GLU A 237 -24.33 7.84 13.51
N TRP A 238 -23.71 8.82 14.16
CA TRP A 238 -22.46 8.65 14.89
C TRP A 238 -22.58 7.61 16.01
N ASN A 239 -23.59 7.73 16.87
CA ASN A 239 -23.79 6.83 18.01
C ASN A 239 -24.09 5.41 17.55
N GLN A 240 -24.90 5.24 16.48
CA GLN A 240 -25.14 3.93 15.88
C GLN A 240 -23.83 3.26 15.43
N LYS A 241 -22.94 4.02 14.77
CA LYS A 241 -21.65 3.49 14.31
C LYS A 241 -20.64 3.28 15.43
N LEU A 242 -20.65 4.11 16.46
CA LEU A 242 -19.74 4.00 17.59
C LEU A 242 -20.02 2.74 18.40
N LEU A 243 -21.31 2.47 18.66
CA LEU A 243 -21.78 1.36 19.50
C LEU A 243 -21.86 0.01 18.79
N GLY A 244 -22.10 -0.02 17.47
CA GLY A 244 -22.03 -1.23 16.64
C GLY A 244 -20.62 -1.49 16.15
#